data_AF-K7F2K2-F1
#
_entry.id   AF-K7F2K2-F1
#
_cell.length_a   1.000
_cell.length_b   1.000
_cell.length_c   1.000
_cell.angle_alpha   90.00
_cell.angle_beta   90.00
_cell.angle_gamma   90.00
#
_symmetry.space_group_name_H-M   'P 1'
#
loop_
_entity.id
_entity.type
_entity.pdbx_description
1 polymer ?
#
loop_
_entity_poly.entity_id
_entity_poly.type
_entity_poly.pdbx_seq_one_letter_code
_entity_poly.pdbx_strand_id
1 'polypeptide(L)'
;MLVLTATVQRLARLFTHRPLEYLRLRGSSSCPAHGQAAQVQVHFLLLLLAVLVAFFLLPAAVFNALEETWSYLDAFYFCFISLCTIGLGDYVPGEQPGQKLRALYKVSVT
;
A
#
# COMPACT_ATOMS: atom_id res chain seq x y z
N MET A 1 -5.89 -19.46 12.68
CA MET A 1 -4.45 -19.38 12.38
C MET A 1 -4.06 -20.16 11.13
N LEU A 2 -4.37 -21.46 11.01
CA LEU A 2 -4.01 -22.28 9.83
C LEU A 2 -4.70 -21.86 8.51
N VAL A 3 -5.96 -21.42 8.56
CA VAL A 3 -6.68 -20.94 7.35
C VAL A 3 -6.07 -19.64 6.86
N LEU A 4 -5.77 -18.70 7.77
CA LEU A 4 -5.13 -17.42 7.46
C LEU A 4 -3.74 -17.62 6.86
N THR A 5 -2.92 -18.51 7.43
CA THR A 5 -1.61 -18.84 6.86
C THR A 5 -1.74 -19.57 5.53
N ALA A 6 -2.71 -20.47 5.35
CA ALA A 6 -2.94 -21.12 4.06
C ALA A 6 -3.39 -20.14 2.96
N THR A 7 -4.24 -19.16 3.29
CA THR A 7 -4.68 -18.12 2.34
C THR A 7 -3.55 -17.16 2.01
N VAL A 8 -2.80 -16.70 3.01
CA VAL A 8 -1.64 -15.82 2.80
C VAL A 8 -0.56 -16.55 2.00
N GLN A 9 -0.26 -17.81 2.31
CA GLN A 9 0.70 -18.60 1.55
C GLN A 9 0.25 -18.88 0.11
N ARG A 10 -1.05 -18.98 -0.16
CA ARG A 10 -1.56 -19.11 -1.54
C ARG A 10 -1.46 -17.80 -2.30
N LEU A 11 -1.80 -16.69 -1.66
CA LEU A 11 -1.72 -15.35 -2.24
C LEU A 11 -0.26 -14.94 -2.49
N ALA A 12 0.62 -15.18 -1.52
CA ALA A 12 2.06 -14.95 -1.63
C ALA A 12 2.72 -15.86 -2.66
N ARG A 13 2.29 -17.13 -2.79
CA ARG A 13 2.79 -18.00 -3.88
C ARG A 13 2.38 -17.48 -5.26
N LEU A 14 1.19 -16.91 -5.40
CA LEU A 14 0.74 -16.30 -6.65
C LEU A 14 1.52 -15.03 -6.97
N PHE A 15 1.67 -14.13 -6.01
CA PHE A 15 2.31 -12.83 -6.20
C PHE A 15 3.84 -12.91 -6.28
N THR A 16 4.49 -13.79 -5.52
CA THR A 16 5.95 -13.83 -5.37
C THR A 16 6.60 -15.00 -6.10
N HIS A 17 6.03 -16.21 -6.07
CA HIS A 17 6.73 -17.40 -6.59
C HIS A 17 6.53 -17.67 -8.09
N ARG A 18 5.33 -17.45 -8.64
CA ARG A 18 5.05 -17.63 -10.08
C ARG A 18 5.93 -16.78 -11.02
N PRO A 19 6.19 -15.48 -10.76
CA PRO A 19 7.03 -14.68 -11.66
C PRO A 19 8.52 -15.10 -11.61
N LEU A 20 9.00 -15.57 -10.46
CA LEU A 20 10.36 -16.09 -10.26
C LEU A 20 10.57 -17.47 -10.91
N GLU A 21 9.53 -18.32 -10.98
CA GLU A 21 9.59 -19.59 -11.71
C GLU A 21 9.54 -19.40 -13.23
N TYR A 22 8.79 -18.41 -13.73
CA TYR A 22 8.85 -17.99 -15.15
C TYR A 22 10.28 -17.62 -15.56
N LEU A 23 11.04 -17.00 -14.64
CA LEU A 23 12.44 -16.66 -14.83
C LEU A 23 13.36 -17.90 -14.78
N ARG A 24 13.12 -18.86 -13.88
CA ARG A 24 13.93 -20.09 -13.79
C ARG A 24 13.77 -21.01 -15.00
N LEU A 25 12.56 -21.15 -15.54
CA LEU A 25 12.28 -22.08 -16.64
C LEU A 25 12.80 -21.60 -17.99
N ARG A 26 13.00 -20.29 -18.18
CA ARG A 26 13.58 -19.74 -19.41
C ARG A 26 15.11 -19.61 -19.38
N GLY A 27 15.74 -19.88 -18.23
CA GLY A 27 17.18 -19.76 -18.02
C GLY A 27 18.02 -20.96 -18.45
N SER A 28 17.43 -22.05 -18.97
CA SER A 28 18.17 -23.29 -19.20
C SER A 28 18.79 -23.48 -20.60
N SER A 29 18.62 -22.56 -21.57
CA SER A 29 19.04 -22.85 -22.94
C SER A 29 19.69 -21.75 -23.78
N SER A 30 19.86 -20.51 -23.33
CA SER A 30 20.67 -19.51 -24.07
C SER A 30 21.04 -18.34 -23.16
N CYS A 31 22.33 -18.00 -23.03
CA CYS A 31 22.87 -16.93 -22.18
C CYS A 31 22.06 -15.60 -22.18
N PRO A 32 21.66 -15.06 -21.01
CA PRO A 32 21.42 -13.62 -20.86
C PRO A 32 21.66 -13.15 -19.40
N ALA A 33 22.92 -12.93 -18.99
CA ALA A 33 23.22 -12.50 -17.61
C ALA A 33 22.83 -11.02 -17.33
N HIS A 34 22.64 -10.19 -18.35
CA HIS A 34 22.38 -8.75 -18.20
C HIS A 34 20.88 -8.37 -18.13
N GLY A 35 19.99 -9.13 -18.77
CA GLY A 35 18.54 -8.85 -18.80
C GLY A 35 17.75 -9.35 -17.59
N GLN A 36 18.29 -10.34 -16.86
CA GLN A 36 17.61 -10.94 -15.71
C GLN A 36 17.65 -10.06 -14.46
N ALA A 37 18.77 -9.36 -14.21
CA ALA A 37 18.88 -8.39 -13.12
C ALA A 37 17.90 -7.22 -13.30
N ALA A 38 17.79 -6.71 -14.53
CA ALA A 38 16.87 -5.62 -14.87
C ALA A 38 15.40 -6.00 -14.62
N GLN A 39 14.96 -7.23 -14.93
CA GLN A 39 13.58 -7.64 -14.67
C GLN A 39 13.24 -7.76 -13.18
N VAL A 40 14.16 -8.26 -12.36
CA VAL A 40 13.96 -8.33 -10.90
C VAL A 40 13.91 -6.94 -10.28
N GLN A 41 14.76 -6.02 -10.75
CA GLN A 41 14.73 -4.62 -10.34
C GLN A 41 13.42 -3.94 -10.71
N VAL A 42 12.92 -4.14 -11.94
CA VAL A 42 11.63 -3.59 -12.38
C VAL A 42 10.47 -4.17 -11.58
N HIS A 43 10.48 -5.47 -11.28
CA HIS A 43 9.44 -6.09 -10.44
C HIS A 43 9.43 -5.54 -9.02
N PHE A 44 10.62 -5.39 -8.40
CA PHE A 44 10.75 -4.79 -7.09
C PHE A 44 10.26 -3.33 -7.08
N LEU A 45 10.63 -2.55 -8.11
CA LEU A 45 10.18 -1.17 -8.26
C LEU A 45 8.66 -1.07 -8.45
N LEU A 46 8.06 -1.96 -9.24
CA LEU A 46 6.61 -2.03 -9.44
C LEU A 46 5.89 -2.39 -8.14
N LEU A 47 6.40 -3.35 -7.36
CA LEU A 47 5.85 -3.70 -6.05
C LEU A 47 5.94 -2.53 -5.08
N LEU A 48 7.10 -1.86 -5.01
CA LEU A 48 7.29 -0.68 -4.17
C LEU A 48 6.32 0.43 -4.53
N LEU A 49 6.18 0.73 -5.82
CA LEU A 49 5.25 1.73 -6.32
C LEU A 49 3.80 1.34 -6.01
N ALA A 50 3.43 0.07 -6.19
CA ALA A 50 2.10 -0.42 -5.88
C ALA A 50 1.76 -0.26 -4.38
N VAL A 51 2.71 -0.57 -3.49
CA VAL A 51 2.55 -0.35 -2.04
C VAL A 51 2.43 1.13 -1.73
N LEU A 52 3.27 1.97 -2.32
CA LEU A 52 3.23 3.42 -2.10
C LEU A 52 1.89 4.01 -2.56
N VAL A 53 1.39 3.62 -3.74
CA VAL A 53 0.09 4.06 -4.24
C VAL A 53 -1.05 3.54 -3.36
N ALA A 54 -1.03 2.26 -3.01
CA ALA A 54 -2.11 1.61 -2.26
C ALA A 54 -2.24 2.09 -0.82
N PHE A 55 -1.12 2.37 -0.15
CA PHE A 55 -1.10 2.71 1.27
C PHE A 55 -0.88 4.20 1.55
N PHE A 56 -0.27 4.97 0.65
CA PHE A 56 -0.06 6.40 0.86
C PHE A 56 -0.94 7.26 -0.05
N LEU A 57 -0.83 7.13 -1.38
CA LEU A 57 -1.47 8.07 -2.30
C LEU A 57 -3.00 7.90 -2.38
N LEU A 58 -3.49 6.66 -2.45
CA LEU A 58 -4.93 6.39 -2.47
C LEU A 58 -5.59 6.83 -1.15
N PRO A 59 -5.09 6.45 0.04
CA PRO A 59 -5.66 6.93 1.30
C PRO A 59 -5.56 8.44 1.45
N ALA A 60 -4.43 9.07 1.06
CA ALA A 60 -4.29 10.53 1.10
C ALA A 60 -5.34 11.24 0.23
N ALA A 61 -5.63 10.73 -0.98
CA ALA A 61 -6.69 11.27 -1.83
C ALA A 61 -8.08 11.13 -1.20
N VAL A 62 -8.34 9.99 -0.54
CA VAL A 62 -9.59 9.75 0.19
C VAL A 62 -9.73 10.72 1.37
N PHE A 63 -8.71 10.86 2.22
CA PHE A 63 -8.76 11.78 3.37
C PHE A 63 -8.84 13.24 2.94
N ASN A 64 -8.13 13.66 1.90
CA ASN A 64 -8.29 15.01 1.34
C ASN A 64 -9.72 15.29 0.81
N ALA A 65 -10.43 14.26 0.34
CA ALA A 65 -11.82 14.40 -0.10
C ALA A 65 -12.84 14.36 1.06
N LEU A 66 -12.51 13.66 2.15
CA LEU A 66 -13.36 13.57 3.35
C LEU A 66 -13.21 14.79 4.26
N GLU A 67 -11.98 15.29 4.40
CA GLU A 67 -11.62 16.44 5.21
C GLU A 67 -11.44 17.67 4.32
N GLU A 68 -12.50 18.45 4.13
CA GLU A 68 -12.51 19.68 3.30
C GLU A 68 -11.46 20.73 3.73
N THR A 69 -11.01 20.66 4.98
CA THR A 69 -10.02 21.56 5.59
C THR A 69 -8.58 21.11 5.41
N TRP A 70 -8.34 19.85 5.03
CA TRP A 70 -7.00 19.30 4.86
C TRP A 70 -6.53 19.52 3.44
N SER A 71 -5.27 19.88 3.26
CA SER A 71 -4.65 19.78 1.94
C SER A 71 -4.25 18.33 1.66
N TYR A 72 -4.01 18.01 0.38
CA TYR A 72 -3.51 16.70 -0.01
C TYR A 72 -2.19 16.34 0.70
N LEU A 73 -1.36 17.34 0.98
CA LEU A 73 -0.09 17.15 1.68
C LEU A 73 -0.34 16.81 3.17
N ASP A 74 -1.32 17.45 3.81
CA ASP A 74 -1.71 17.14 5.19
C ASP A 74 -2.28 15.71 5.30
N ALA A 75 -3.12 15.32 4.33
CA ALA A 75 -3.66 13.97 4.24
C ALA A 75 -2.57 12.91 4.00
N PHE A 76 -1.58 13.22 3.15
CA PHE A 76 -0.42 12.35 2.93
C PHE A 76 0.46 12.25 4.19
N TYR A 77 0.67 13.37 4.88
CA TYR A 77 1.40 13.43 6.13
C TYR A 77 0.72 12.60 7.22
N PHE A 78 -0.61 12.70 7.35
CA PHE A 78 -1.40 11.85 8.24
C PHE A 78 -1.17 10.35 7.93
N CYS A 79 -1.28 9.95 6.66
CA CYS A 79 -1.02 8.56 6.26
C CYS A 79 0.39 8.12 6.64
N PHE A 80 1.40 8.98 6.46
CA PHE A 80 2.78 8.69 6.84
C PHE A 80 2.98 8.51 8.34
N ILE A 81 2.53 9.45 9.17
CA ILE A 81 2.72 9.36 10.63
C ILE A 81 1.94 8.19 11.23
N SER A 82 0.79 7.82 10.66
CA SER A 82 0.00 6.68 11.10
C SER A 82 0.62 5.34 10.68
N LEU A 83 1.06 5.20 9.43
CA LEU A 83 1.70 3.97 8.94
C LEU A 83 3.09 3.74 9.57
N CYS A 84 3.85 4.81 9.78
CA CYS A 84 5.11 4.74 10.52
C CYS A 84 4.89 4.61 12.04
N THR A 85 3.65 4.60 12.51
CA THR A 85 3.28 4.49 13.94
C THR A 85 3.91 5.58 14.82
N ILE A 86 4.26 6.73 14.24
CA ILE A 86 4.74 7.91 14.97
C ILE A 86 3.57 8.53 15.75
N GLY A 87 2.41 8.66 15.11
CA GLY A 87 1.14 8.99 15.77
C GLY A 87 1.13 10.33 16.54
N LEU A 88 1.64 11.40 15.92
CA LEU A 88 1.76 12.72 16.56
C LEU A 88 0.41 13.30 17.04
N GLY A 89 -0.70 12.98 16.36
CA GLY A 89 -2.05 13.35 16.76
C GLY A 89 -2.45 14.80 16.46
N ASP A 90 -1.66 15.51 15.67
CA ASP A 90 -1.95 16.84 15.12
C ASP A 90 -3.04 16.80 14.04
N TYR A 91 -3.06 15.75 13.22
CA TYR A 91 -4.13 15.47 12.26
C TYR A 91 -4.89 14.20 12.67
N VAL A 92 -6.18 14.37 12.99
CA VAL A 92 -7.09 13.26 13.33
C VAL A 92 -8.38 13.43 12.53
N PRO A 93 -8.76 12.45 11.68
CA PRO A 93 -10.00 12.50 10.92
C PRO A 93 -11.21 12.48 11.86
N GLY A 94 -12.27 13.22 11.54
CA GLY A 94 -13.49 13.28 12.36
C GLY A 94 -13.48 14.22 13.57
N GLU A 95 -12.35 14.84 13.91
CA GLU A 95 -12.24 15.72 15.09
C GLU A 95 -12.40 17.22 14.78
N GLN A 96 -12.30 17.62 13.50
CA GLN A 96 -12.41 19.04 13.13
C GLN A 96 -13.88 19.55 13.03
N PRO A 97 -14.16 20.81 13.40
CA PRO A 97 -15.49 21.39 13.29
C PRO A 97 -15.92 21.56 11.83
N GLY A 98 -17.20 21.31 11.52
CA GLY A 98 -17.77 21.58 10.19
C GLY A 98 -17.90 20.37 9.25
N GLN A 99 -17.45 19.18 9.67
CA GLN A 99 -17.57 17.97 8.86
C GLN A 99 -19.01 17.40 8.87
N LYS A 100 -19.66 17.39 7.70
CA LYS A 100 -21.00 16.80 7.51
C LYS A 100 -21.04 15.29 7.79
N LEU A 101 -19.93 14.59 7.53
CA LEU A 101 -19.81 13.13 7.67
C LEU A 101 -19.33 12.68 9.06
N ARG A 102 -19.05 13.61 9.98
CA ARG A 102 -18.50 13.32 11.31
C ARG A 102 -19.32 12.31 12.12
N ALA A 103 -20.65 12.41 12.05
CA ALA A 103 -21.53 11.50 12.76
C ALA A 103 -21.44 10.06 12.22
N LEU A 104 -21.42 9.90 10.89
CA LEU A 104 -21.24 8.59 10.24
C LEU A 104 -19.85 8.02 10.53
N TYR A 105 -18.80 8.86 10.48
CA TYR A 105 -17.44 8.43 10.78
C TYR A 105 -17.30 7.95 12.23
N LYS A 106 -17.83 8.69 13.21
CA LYS A 106 -17.84 8.27 14.61
C LYS A 106 -18.60 6.96 14.83
N VAL A 107 -19.75 6.78 14.19
CA VAL A 107 -20.53 5.54 14.29
C VAL A 107 -19.84 4.36 13.61
N SER A 108 -19.05 4.60 12.56
CA SER A 108 -18.29 3.53 11.88
C SER A 108 -17.09 3.04 12.69
N VAL A 109 -16.52 3.93 13.51
CA VAL A 109 -15.29 3.69 14.28
C VAL A 109 -15.58 3.25 15.73
N THR A 110 -16.81 3.46 16.23
CA THR A 110 -17.28 3.00 17.56
C THR A 110 -17.96 1.64 17.45
#